data_AF-A0A955BC71-F1
#
_entry.id   AF-A0A955BC71-F1
#
_cell.length_a   1.000
_cell.length_b   1.000
_cell.length_c   1.000
_cell.angle_alpha   90.00
_cell.angle_beta   90.00
_cell.angle_gamma   90.00
#
_symmetry.space_group_name_H-M   'P 1'
#
loop_
_entity.id
_entity.type
_entity.pdbx_description
1 polymer ?
#
loop_
_entity_poly.entity_id
_entity_poly.type
_entity_poly.pdbx_seq_one_letter_code
_entity_poly.pdbx_strand_id
1 'polypeptide(L)'
;WYFPRVAGTFKERAGFHGCQMPEQLLARIIRASSNEGELVLDPFGGSGTTLAVAKKLNRRFVSFELSAEYAKQIQKRLKGIHPGDPLDGAAEPTVSAPSTANGRRLDDKSPTNGERPRRAKSSAGRALPGMD
;
A
#
# COMPACT_ATOMS: atom_id res chain seq x y z
N TRP A 1 -3.24 -18.14 8.42
CA TRP A 1 -3.27 -16.67 8.24
C TRP A 1 -1.95 -16.18 7.68
N TYR A 2 -1.84 -16.18 6.36
CA TYR A 2 -0.76 -15.51 5.65
C TYR A 2 -1.25 -14.23 4.96
N PHE A 3 -0.79 -13.07 5.43
CA PHE A 3 -0.94 -11.80 4.72
C PHE A 3 0.43 -11.41 4.16
N PRO A 4 0.61 -11.31 2.83
CA PRO A 4 1.89 -10.92 2.25
C PRO A 4 2.19 -9.45 2.58
N ARG A 5 3.47 -9.11 2.74
CA ARG A 5 3.91 -7.71 2.83
C ARG A 5 3.51 -6.97 1.55
N VAL A 6 3.09 -5.71 1.65
CA VAL A 6 2.94 -4.83 0.49
C VAL A 6 4.32 -4.29 0.07
N ALA A 7 4.87 -4.76 -1.05
CA ALA A 7 6.22 -4.39 -1.51
C ALA A 7 6.36 -4.35 -3.04
N GLY A 8 7.46 -3.75 -3.52
CA GLY A 8 7.83 -3.79 -4.95
C GLY A 8 6.75 -3.23 -5.87
N THR A 9 6.30 -4.07 -6.81
CA THR A 9 5.29 -3.76 -7.85
C THR A 9 3.90 -4.30 -7.51
N PHE A 10 3.60 -4.55 -6.23
CA PHE A 10 2.30 -5.07 -5.83
C PHE A 10 1.21 -4.04 -6.15
N LYS A 11 0.09 -4.50 -6.73
CA LYS A 11 -1.01 -3.64 -7.19
C LYS A 11 -1.57 -2.75 -6.08
N GLU A 12 -1.66 -3.29 -4.86
CA GLU A 12 -2.16 -2.60 -3.67
C GLU A 12 -1.26 -1.41 -3.22
N ARG A 13 0.01 -1.41 -3.61
CA ARG A 13 1.00 -0.45 -3.10
C ARG A 13 0.68 0.96 -3.58
N ALA A 14 0.45 1.88 -2.64
CA ALA A 14 0.18 3.28 -2.94
C ALA A 14 1.44 4.07 -3.37
N GLY A 15 2.63 3.58 -3.00
CA GLY A 15 3.92 4.07 -3.52
C GLY A 15 4.52 5.28 -2.79
N PHE A 16 3.75 6.03 -2.01
CA PHE A 16 4.22 7.22 -1.30
C PHE A 16 4.69 6.97 0.15
N HIS A 17 4.44 5.78 0.70
CA HIS A 17 4.85 5.41 2.06
C HIS A 17 5.58 4.05 2.05
N GLY A 18 6.69 3.94 2.79
CA GLY A 18 7.56 2.75 2.78
C GLY A 18 6.97 1.53 3.48
N CYS A 19 6.18 1.75 4.53
CA CYS A 19 5.63 0.70 5.39
C CYS A 19 4.10 0.66 5.29
N GLN A 20 3.57 0.24 4.13
CA GLN A 20 2.12 0.07 3.95
C GLN A 20 1.68 -1.30 4.49
N MET A 21 0.64 -1.31 5.33
CA MET A 21 0.00 -2.53 5.81
C MET A 21 -0.98 -3.09 4.75
N PRO A 22 -1.14 -4.43 4.64
CA PRO A 22 -2.13 -5.04 3.77
C PRO A 22 -3.57 -4.73 4.18
N GLU A 23 -4.44 -4.42 3.21
CA GLU A 23 -5.84 -4.08 3.48
C GLU A 23 -6.60 -5.22 4.16
N GLN A 24 -6.44 -6.47 3.69
CA GLN A 24 -7.15 -7.62 4.25
C GLN A 24 -6.75 -7.91 5.71
N LEU A 25 -5.50 -7.62 6.09
CA LEU A 25 -5.07 -7.74 7.48
C LEU A 25 -5.81 -6.74 8.38
N LEU A 26 -5.85 -5.47 7.96
CA LEU A 26 -6.57 -4.45 8.72
C LEU A 26 -8.08 -4.68 8.71
N ALA A 27 -8.64 -5.21 7.62
CA ALA A 27 -10.07 -5.51 7.54
C ALA A 27 -10.49 -6.55 8.57
N ARG A 28 -9.65 -7.56 8.79
CA ARG A 28 -9.87 -8.55 9.84
C ARG A 28 -9.89 -7.90 11.22
N ILE A 29 -8.89 -7.06 11.53
CA ILE A 29 -8.78 -6.39 12.83
C ILE A 29 -9.99 -5.50 13.06
N ILE A 30 -10.34 -4.66 12.07
CA ILE A 30 -11.49 -3.75 12.16
C ILE A 30 -12.79 -4.53 12.35
N ARG A 31 -13.05 -5.59 11.56
CA ARG A 31 -14.27 -6.40 11.73
C ARG A 31 -14.36 -7.09 13.09
N ALA A 32 -13.23 -7.51 13.66
CA ALA A 32 -13.19 -8.17 14.96
C ALA A 32 -13.36 -7.18 16.13
N SER A 33 -13.09 -5.89 15.90
CA SER A 33 -13.04 -4.86 16.95
C SER A 33 -14.10 -3.76 16.79
N SER A 34 -14.89 -3.76 15.72
CA SER A 34 -15.98 -2.79 15.52
C SER A 34 -17.08 -3.26 14.58
N ASN A 35 -18.26 -2.69 14.80
CA ASN A 35 -19.43 -2.80 13.92
C ASN A 35 -19.44 -1.70 12.85
N GLU A 36 -20.34 -1.82 11.87
CA GLU A 36 -20.58 -0.75 10.90
C GLU A 36 -21.07 0.54 11.59
N GLY A 37 -20.68 1.70 11.06
CA GLY A 37 -21.00 3.01 11.62
C GLY A 37 -20.19 3.43 12.86
N GLU A 38 -19.53 2.49 13.53
CA GLU A 38 -18.65 2.79 14.67
C GLU A 38 -17.36 3.52 14.24
N LEU A 39 -16.66 4.10 15.21
CA LEU A 39 -15.46 4.91 15.00
C LEU A 39 -14.19 4.07 15.14
N VAL A 40 -13.32 4.10 14.13
CA VAL A 40 -11.96 3.55 14.17
C VAL A 40 -10.95 4.67 14.36
N LEU A 41 -10.09 4.58 15.38
CA LEU A 41 -9.01 5.53 15.63
C LEU A 41 -7.66 4.91 15.22
N ASP A 42 -6.88 5.64 14.42
CA ASP A 42 -5.48 5.31 14.13
C ASP A 42 -4.56 6.50 14.43
N PRO A 43 -3.80 6.48 15.53
CA PRO A 43 -2.94 7.61 15.88
C PRO A 43 -1.67 7.75 15.02
N PHE A 44 -1.42 6.82 14.09
CA PHE A 44 -0.23 6.81 13.23
C PHE A 44 -0.62 6.56 11.76
N GLY A 45 -1.22 7.57 11.13
CA GLY A 45 -1.88 7.45 9.82
C GLY A 45 -1.02 6.84 8.71
N GLY A 46 0.27 7.16 8.63
CA GLY A 46 1.24 6.55 7.71
C GLY A 46 0.79 6.53 6.25
N SER A 47 0.45 5.35 5.73
CA SER A 47 -0.06 5.16 4.36
C SER A 47 -1.59 5.34 4.22
N GLY A 48 -2.29 5.52 5.34
CA GLY A 48 -3.73 5.66 5.43
C GLY A 48 -4.52 4.36 5.24
N THR A 49 -3.86 3.19 5.26
CA THR A 49 -4.56 1.91 5.02
C THR A 49 -5.68 1.67 6.03
N THR A 50 -5.49 1.97 7.32
CA THR A 50 -6.55 1.81 8.32
C THR A 50 -7.79 2.63 7.98
N LEU A 51 -7.60 3.87 7.55
CA LEU A 51 -8.68 4.79 7.16
C LEU A 51 -9.37 4.32 5.88
N ALA A 52 -8.58 3.91 4.89
CA ALA A 52 -9.09 3.36 3.64
C ALA A 52 -9.98 2.15 3.91
N VAL A 53 -9.49 1.19 4.69
CA VAL A 53 -10.22 -0.03 5.04
C VAL A 53 -11.44 0.27 5.90
N ALA A 54 -11.33 1.14 6.91
CA ALA A 54 -12.47 1.56 7.72
C ALA A 54 -13.57 2.18 6.84
N LYS A 55 -13.21 3.05 5.88
CA LYS A 55 -14.15 3.64 4.93
C LYS A 55 -14.83 2.58 4.06
N LYS A 56 -14.05 1.68 3.43
CA LYS A 56 -14.56 0.57 2.61
C LYS A 56 -15.52 -0.32 3.39
N LEU A 57 -15.21 -0.57 4.65
CA LEU A 57 -16.03 -1.33 5.58
C LEU A 57 -17.19 -0.52 6.19
N ASN A 58 -17.49 0.68 5.72
CA ASN A 58 -18.60 1.48 6.23
C ASN A 58 -18.48 1.85 7.73
N ARG A 59 -17.25 2.12 8.20
CA ARG A 59 -16.95 2.68 9.53
C ARG A 59 -16.58 4.15 9.42
N ARG A 60 -16.84 4.91 10.50
CA ARG A 60 -16.27 6.25 10.68
C ARG A 60 -14.81 6.10 11.11
N PHE A 61 -13.99 7.12 10.86
CA PHE A 61 -12.58 7.06 11.24
C PHE A 61 -12.00 8.42 11.60
N VAL A 62 -11.00 8.40 12.48
CA VAL A 62 -10.15 9.55 12.83
C VAL A 62 -8.70 9.09 12.87
N SER A 63 -7.78 9.94 12.41
CA SER A 63 -6.36 9.63 12.47
C SER A 63 -5.51 10.87 12.63
N PHE A 64 -4.34 10.68 13.21
CA PHE A 64 -3.29 11.67 13.34
C PHE A 64 -2.10 11.26 12.47
N GLU A 65 -1.53 12.21 11.75
CA GLU A 65 -0.31 12.03 10.97
C GLU A 65 0.52 13.31 11.09
N LEU A 66 1.78 13.17 11.50
CA LEU A 66 2.67 14.30 11.76
C LEU A 66 3.16 14.93 10.44
N SER A 67 3.41 14.11 9.43
CA SER A 67 3.86 14.58 8.12
C SER A 67 2.70 15.18 7.33
N ALA A 68 2.75 16.50 7.09
CA ALA A 68 1.78 17.19 6.26
C ALA A 68 1.71 16.62 4.83
N GLU A 69 2.83 16.12 4.30
CA GLU A 69 2.86 15.44 3.01
C GLU A 69 2.07 14.13 3.03
N TYR A 70 2.31 13.27 4.03
CA TYR A 70 1.56 12.03 4.17
C TYR A 70 0.08 12.28 4.43
N ALA A 71 -0.25 13.25 5.29
CA ALA A 71 -1.63 13.66 5.49
C ALA A 71 -2.31 14.05 4.17
N LYS A 72 -1.65 14.83 3.30
CA LYS A 72 -2.18 15.20 1.98
C LYS A 72 -2.37 13.98 1.06
N GLN A 73 -1.43 13.05 1.06
CA GLN A 73 -1.52 11.82 0.24
C GLN A 73 -2.64 10.89 0.74
N ILE A 74 -2.78 10.73 2.06
CA ILE A 74 -3.88 10.01 2.69
C ILE A 74 -5.22 10.62 2.27
N GLN A 75 -5.37 11.95 2.38
CA GLN A 75 -6.60 12.64 1.95
C GLN A 75 -6.90 12.42 0.46
N LYS A 76 -5.88 12.47 -0.40
CA LYS A 76 -6.03 12.15 -1.83
C LYS A 76 -6.51 10.72 -2.05
N ARG A 77 -5.90 9.73 -1.37
CA ARG A 77 -6.30 8.31 -1.43
C ARG A 77 -7.77 8.15 -1.01
N LEU A 78 -8.16 8.76 0.11
CA LEU A 78 -9.52 8.65 0.67
C LEU A 78 -10.61 9.26 -0.21
N LYS A 79 -10.30 10.27 -1.05
CA LYS A 79 -11.27 10.88 -1.96
C LYS A 79 -11.81 9.91 -3.01
N GLY A 80 -11.01 8.94 -3.44
CA GLY A 80 -11.39 7.95 -4.46
C GLY A 80 -11.97 6.66 -3.90
N ILE A 81 -12.20 6.57 -2.58
CA ILE A 81 -12.73 5.37 -1.93
C ILE A 81 -14.18 5.63 -1.50
N HIS A 82 -15.05 4.67 -1.74
CA HIS A 82 -16.45 4.68 -1.32
C HIS A 82 -16.74 3.52 -0.35
N PRO A 83 -17.70 3.67 0.58
CA PRO A 83 -18.18 2.55 1.37
C PRO A 83 -18.66 1.41 0.48
N GLY A 84 -18.27 0.17 0.81
CA GLY A 84 -18.56 -1.02 0.02
C GLY A 84 -17.53 -1.36 -1.07
N ASP A 85 -16.56 -0.49 -1.34
CA ASP A 85 -15.48 -0.79 -2.30
C ASP A 85 -14.71 -2.06 -1.90
N PRO A 86 -14.24 -2.87 -2.87
CA PRO A 86 -13.52 -4.09 -2.59
C PRO A 86 -12.19 -3.82 -1.88
N LEU A 87 -11.82 -4.74 -0.98
CA LEU A 87 -10.51 -4.75 -0.34
C LEU A 87 -9.46 -5.36 -1.27
N ASP A 88 -8.26 -4.81 -1.26
CA ASP A 88 -7.13 -5.34 -2.02
C ASP A 88 -6.54 -6.60 -1.35
N GLY A 89 -6.28 -7.64 -2.14
CA GLY A 89 -5.69 -8.91 -1.68
C GLY A 89 -6.72 -10.03 -1.43
N ALA A 90 -6.23 -11.23 -1.12
CA ALA A 90 -7.08 -12.41 -0.91
C ALA A 90 -7.88 -12.29 0.40
N ALA A 91 -9.20 -12.54 0.33
CA ALA A 91 -10.13 -12.38 1.46
C ALA A 91 -9.85 -13.36 2.62
N GLU A 92 -9.37 -14.56 2.32
CA GLU A 92 -9.21 -15.63 3.29
C GLU A 92 -7.78 -16.17 3.29
N PRO A 93 -6.92 -15.73 4.22
CA PRO A 93 -5.57 -16.24 4.34
C PRO A 93 -5.56 -17.50 5.22
N THR A 94 -6.56 -18.38 5.14
CA THR A 94 -6.60 -19.63 5.94
C THR A 94 -5.40 -20.52 5.63
N VAL A 95 -4.80 -20.35 4.46
CA VAL A 95 -3.54 -20.97 4.07
C VAL A 95 -2.33 -20.29 4.74
N SER A 96 -1.34 -21.11 5.10
CA SER A 96 -0.01 -20.62 5.48
C SER A 96 0.71 -20.03 4.28
N ALA A 97 1.87 -19.39 4.51
CA ALA A 97 2.73 -18.95 3.41
C ALA A 97 2.92 -20.11 2.41
N PRO A 98 2.80 -19.86 1.09
CA PRO A 98 2.96 -20.92 0.11
C PRO A 98 4.34 -21.59 0.29
N SER A 99 4.36 -22.93 0.28
CA SER A 99 5.60 -23.69 0.39
C SER A 99 6.52 -23.33 -0.77
N THR A 100 7.75 -22.96 -0.47
CA THR A 100 8.79 -22.67 -1.48
C THR A 100 9.35 -23.93 -2.13
N ALA A 101 8.85 -25.13 -1.78
CA ALA A 101 9.30 -26.39 -2.37
C ALA A 101 9.20 -26.44 -3.91
N ASN A 102 8.21 -25.75 -4.48
CA ASN A 102 8.03 -25.59 -5.95
C ASN A 102 8.42 -24.19 -6.46
N GLY A 103 9.11 -23.39 -5.65
CA GLY A 103 9.59 -22.08 -6.06
C GLY A 103 10.73 -22.21 -7.06
N ARG A 104 10.72 -21.42 -8.14
CA ARG A 104 11.87 -21.34 -9.05
C ARG A 104 13.11 -20.91 -8.28
N ARG A 105 14.17 -21.71 -8.32
CA ARG A 105 15.43 -21.33 -7.72
C ARG A 105 16.14 -20.32 -8.63
N LEU A 106 17.03 -19.51 -8.05
CA LEU A 106 17.71 -18.46 -8.82
C LEU A 106 18.65 -19.03 -9.90
N ASP A 107 19.17 -20.23 -9.65
CA ASP A 107 19.96 -21.09 -10.53
C ASP A 107 19.16 -21.65 -11.72
N ASP A 108 17.83 -21.75 -11.62
CA ASP A 108 16.97 -22.20 -12.72
C ASP A 108 16.79 -21.14 -13.81
N LYS A 109 17.34 -19.92 -13.62
CA LYS A 109 17.35 -18.90 -14.67
C LYS A 109 18.49 -19.19 -15.65
N SER A 110 18.13 -19.68 -16.84
CA SER A 110 19.03 -19.61 -18.00
C SER A 110 19.52 -18.15 -18.16
N PRO A 111 20.83 -17.92 -18.35
CA PRO A 111 21.37 -16.57 -18.51
C PRO A 111 20.67 -15.91 -19.69
N THR A 112 19.84 -14.89 -19.41
CA THR A 112 19.23 -14.10 -20.47
C THR A 112 20.35 -13.29 -21.11
N ASN A 113 20.86 -13.77 -22.24
CA ASN A 113 21.76 -13.03 -23.09
C ASN A 113 20.95 -11.92 -23.77
N GLY A 114 20.96 -10.73 -23.17
CA GLY A 114 20.18 -9.59 -23.65
C GLY A 114 20.49 -8.37 -22.82
N GLU A 115 21.34 -7.49 -23.38
CA GLU A 115 21.60 -6.16 -22.85
C GLU A 115 20.28 -5.46 -22.50
N ARG A 116 20.04 -5.22 -21.21
CA ARG A 116 19.00 -4.26 -20.83
C ARG A 116 19.52 -2.88 -21.21
N PRO A 117 18.84 -2.12 -22.09
CA PRO A 117 19.28 -0.77 -22.39
C PRO A 117 19.24 0.05 -21.10
N ARG A 118 20.40 0.58 -20.71
CA ARG A 118 20.51 1.52 -19.59
C ARG A 118 19.67 2.74 -19.96
N ARG A 119 18.59 2.98 -19.22
CA ARG A 119 17.78 4.19 -19.37
C ARG A 119 18.71 5.39 -19.13
N ALA A 120 18.97 6.19 -20.16
CA ALA A 120 19.79 7.38 -20.05
C ALA A 120 19.21 8.29 -18.96
N LYS A 121 20.06 8.76 -18.04
CA LYS A 121 19.70 9.82 -17.11
C LYS A 121 19.46 11.08 -17.96
N SER A 122 18.22 11.55 -18.05
CA SER A 122 17.94 12.85 -18.66
C SER A 122 18.52 13.93 -17.76
N SER A 123 19.67 14.49 -18.15
CA SER A 123 20.20 15.72 -17.61
C SER A 123 19.37 16.90 -18.15
N ALA A 124 18.20 17.12 -17.57
CA ALA A 124 17.51 18.39 -17.70
C ALA A 124 18.09 19.33 -16.63
N GLY A 125 19.17 20.02 -16.98
CA GLY A 125 19.64 21.18 -16.22
C GLY A 125 18.53 22.23 -16.21
N ARG A 126 18.07 22.62 -15.01
CA ARG A 126 17.17 23.76 -14.83
C ARG A 126 18.07 24.98 -14.65
N ALA A 127 18.15 25.80 -15.69
CA ALA A 127 18.78 27.11 -15.62
C ALA A 127 18.09 27.95 -14.53
N LEU A 128 18.88 28.59 -13.68
CA LEU A 128 18.42 29.67 -12.80
C LEU A 128 18.33 30.95 -13.65
N PRO A 129 17.19 31.65 -13.70
CA PRO A 129 17.17 33.00 -14.25
C PRO A 129 17.88 33.95 -13.28
N GLY A 130 18.79 34.74 -13.82
CA GLY A 130 19.42 35.85 -13.12
C GLY A 130 18.38 36.87 -12.66
N MET A 131 18.65 37.47 -11.50
CA MET A 131 18.05 38.72 -11.07
C MET A 131 19.19 39.71 -10.94
N ASP A 132 19.11 40.75 -11.75
CA ASP A 132 19.85 42.00 -11.59
C ASP A 132 19.38 42.74 -10.33
#